data_AF-A0A2W5SEC9-F1
#
_entry.id   AF-A0A2W5SEC9-F1
#
_cell.length_a   1.000
_cell.length_b   1.000
_cell.length_c   1.000
_cell.angle_alpha   90.00
_cell.angle_beta   90.00
_cell.angle_gamma   90.00
#
_symmetry.space_group_name_H-M   'P 1'
#
loop_
_entity.id
_entity.type
_entity.pdbx_description
1 polymer ?
#
loop_
_entity_poly.entity_id
_entity_poly.type
_entity_poly.pdbx_seq_one_letter_code
_entity_poly.pdbx_strand_id
1 'polypeptide(L)'
;MKSFEKDAYGFLLKFARKTKGRPFSAEQVTLAAKDAGVCPADMRHWGGIFNQAARDGYIARCDKPFRRVMGNGTLTLGWVAR
;
A
#
# COMPACT_ATOMS: atom_id res chain seq x y z
N MET A 1 -4.98 19.45 2.96
CA MET A 1 -4.94 18.01 2.62
C MET A 1 -4.43 17.92 1.19
N LYS A 2 -3.23 17.38 0.97
CA LYS A 2 -2.53 17.46 -0.33
C LYS A 2 -3.20 16.51 -1.33
N SER A 3 -3.34 16.88 -2.62
CA SER A 3 -3.98 16.06 -3.67
C SER A 3 -3.51 14.61 -3.65
N PHE A 4 -2.19 14.43 -3.52
CA PHE A 4 -1.56 13.12 -3.42
C PHE A 4 -2.18 12.20 -2.36
N GLU A 5 -2.41 12.68 -1.13
CA GLU A 5 -2.90 11.83 -0.04
C GLU A 5 -4.27 11.24 -0.38
N LYS A 6 -5.14 12.04 -1.01
CA LYS A 6 -6.46 11.61 -1.46
C LYS A 6 -6.36 10.61 -2.62
N ASP A 7 -5.52 10.91 -3.60
CA ASP A 7 -5.34 10.06 -4.79
C ASP A 7 -4.73 8.71 -4.42
N ALA A 8 -3.71 8.71 -3.56
CA ALA A 8 -3.05 7.50 -3.06
C ALA A 8 -3.93 6.69 -2.12
N TYR A 9 -4.73 7.34 -1.28
CA TYR A 9 -5.73 6.64 -0.46
C TYR A 9 -6.76 5.93 -1.35
N GLY A 10 -7.33 6.64 -2.33
CA GLY A 10 -8.24 6.06 -3.31
C GLY A 10 -7.62 4.93 -4.12
N PHE A 11 -6.34 5.07 -4.50
CA PHE A 11 -5.58 4.03 -5.19
C PHE A 11 -5.39 2.79 -4.32
N LEU A 12 -4.98 2.96 -3.06
CA LEU A 12 -4.81 1.87 -2.10
C LEU A 12 -6.11 1.07 -1.94
N LEU A 13 -7.24 1.74 -1.80
CA LEU A 13 -8.54 1.05 -1.68
C LEU A 13 -8.89 0.27 -2.95
N LYS A 14 -8.67 0.84 -4.13
CA LYS A 14 -8.88 0.13 -5.40
C LYS A 14 -7.96 -1.08 -5.53
N PHE A 15 -6.68 -0.93 -5.16
CA PHE A 15 -5.71 -2.01 -5.16
C PHE A 15 -6.16 -3.13 -4.22
N ALA A 16 -6.46 -2.81 -2.96
CA ALA A 16 -6.90 -3.76 -1.95
C ALA A 16 -8.13 -4.55 -2.40
N ARG A 17 -9.13 -3.88 -3.00
CA ARG A 17 -10.33 -4.53 -3.56
C ARG A 17 -10.00 -5.49 -4.71
N LYS A 18 -9.07 -5.14 -5.60
CA LYS A 18 -8.60 -6.03 -6.68
C LYS A 18 -7.86 -7.26 -6.15
N THR A 19 -7.16 -7.12 -5.02
CA THR A 19 -6.45 -8.21 -4.34
C THR A 19 -7.26 -8.87 -3.22
N LYS A 20 -8.59 -8.74 -3.18
CA LYS A 20 -9.41 -9.34 -2.11
C LYS A 20 -9.14 -10.84 -1.98
N GLY A 21 -8.86 -11.29 -0.75
CA GLY A 21 -8.47 -12.68 -0.44
C GLY A 21 -7.00 -13.02 -0.67
N ARG A 22 -6.17 -12.09 -1.16
CA ARG A 22 -4.73 -12.28 -1.33
C ARG A 22 -3.96 -11.21 -0.55
N PRO A 23 -3.00 -11.60 0.30
CA PRO A 23 -2.11 -10.65 0.93
C PRO A 23 -1.26 -9.90 -0.11
N PHE A 24 -0.90 -8.66 0.20
CA PHE A 24 -0.04 -7.81 -0.62
C PHE A 24 0.91 -6.98 0.27
N SER A 25 2.02 -6.53 -0.29
CA SER A 25 2.97 -5.67 0.39
C SER A 25 2.72 -4.19 0.11
N ALA A 26 3.19 -3.31 1.00
CA ALA A 26 3.19 -1.87 0.74
C ALA A 26 4.00 -1.51 -0.51
N GLU A 27 5.09 -2.23 -0.76
CA GLU A 27 5.95 -2.02 -1.93
C GLU A 27 5.22 -2.31 -3.25
N GLN A 28 4.41 -3.37 -3.31
CA GLN A 28 3.58 -3.66 -4.48
C GLN A 28 2.59 -2.52 -4.80
N VAL A 29 1.99 -1.92 -3.76
CA VAL A 29 1.10 -0.76 -3.94
C VAL A 29 1.89 0.46 -4.43
N THR A 30 3.04 0.74 -3.82
CA THR A 30 3.89 1.87 -4.22
C THR A 30 4.35 1.75 -5.67
N LEU A 31 4.78 0.56 -6.11
CA LEU A 31 5.18 0.31 -7.49
C LEU A 31 3.99 0.46 -8.45
N ALA A 32 2.84 -0.15 -8.14
CA ALA A 32 1.64 -0.02 -8.97
C ALA A 32 1.15 1.45 -9.06
N ALA A 33 1.27 2.22 -7.97
CA ALA A 33 0.92 3.64 -7.96
C ALA A 33 1.92 4.48 -8.76
N LYS A 34 3.20 4.10 -8.79
CA LYS A 34 4.22 4.73 -9.64
C LYS A 34 3.89 4.52 -11.11
N ASP A 35 3.59 3.28 -11.50
CA ASP A 35 3.22 2.94 -12.87
C ASP A 35 1.92 3.65 -13.31
N ALA A 36 1.01 3.91 -12.37
CA ALA A 36 -0.23 4.66 -12.60
C ALA A 36 -0.07 6.19 -12.54
N GLY A 37 1.13 6.73 -12.27
CA GLY A 37 1.36 8.17 -12.17
C GLY A 37 0.77 8.84 -10.91
N VAL A 38 0.41 8.06 -9.89
CA VAL A 38 -0.20 8.53 -8.62
C VAL A 38 0.85 8.72 -7.51
N CYS A 39 2.09 8.26 -7.72
CA CYS A 39 3.14 8.30 -6.70
C CYS A 39 3.91 9.65 -6.71
N PRO A 40 4.29 10.21 -5.55
CA PRO A 40 5.18 11.35 -5.46
C PRO A 40 6.56 10.98 -5.96
N ALA A 41 7.32 11.98 -6.39
CA ALA A 41 8.67 11.79 -6.91
C ALA A 41 9.62 11.04 -5.95
N ASP A 42 9.42 11.19 -4.63
CA ASP A 42 10.24 10.56 -3.60
C ASP A 42 9.78 9.14 -3.21
N MET A 43 8.64 8.67 -3.73
CA MET A 43 7.99 7.39 -3.40
C MET A 43 7.75 7.15 -1.90
N ARG A 44 7.79 8.20 -1.08
CA ARG A 44 7.62 8.13 0.38
C ARG A 44 6.18 8.50 0.75
N HIS A 45 5.91 8.70 2.04
CA HIS A 45 4.61 9.16 2.56
C HIS A 45 3.43 8.16 2.52
N TRP A 46 3.67 6.91 2.17
CA TRP A 46 2.62 5.87 2.20
C TRP A 46 2.22 5.43 3.62
N GLY A 47 3.12 5.51 4.60
CA GLY A 47 2.88 4.97 5.95
C GLY A 47 1.60 5.51 6.62
N GLY A 48 1.35 6.83 6.52
CA GLY A 48 0.13 7.45 7.04
C GLY A 48 -1.14 6.97 6.33
N ILE A 49 -1.05 6.76 5.01
CA ILE A 49 -2.17 6.32 4.16
C ILE A 49 -2.59 4.89 4.51
N PHE A 50 -1.62 3.98 4.69
CA PHE A 50 -1.88 2.61 5.12
C PHE A 50 -2.46 2.55 6.54
N ASN A 51 -1.91 3.33 7.46
CA ASN A 51 -2.43 3.40 8.83
C ASN A 51 -3.87 3.93 8.86
N GLN A 52 -4.19 4.93 8.03
CA GLN A 52 -5.54 5.46 7.90
C GLN A 52 -6.50 4.40 7.34
N ALA A 53 -6.15 3.75 6.21
CA ALA A 53 -6.99 2.71 5.61
C ALA A 53 -7.21 1.50 6.54
N ALA A 54 -6.24 1.19 7.39
CA ALA A 54 -6.36 0.14 8.40
C ALA A 54 -7.31 0.54 9.55
N ARG A 55 -7.21 1.78 10.02
CA ARG A 55 -8.14 2.35 11.03
C ARG A 55 -9.57 2.40 10.51
N ASP A 56 -9.73 2.72 9.23
CA ASP A 56 -11.05 2.77 8.56
C ASP A 56 -11.59 1.37 8.23
N GLY A 57 -10.84 0.31 8.50
CA GLY A 57 -11.29 -1.08 8.38
C GLY A 57 -11.23 -1.67 6.97
N TYR A 58 -10.61 -1.00 5.99
CA TYR A 58 -10.50 -1.51 4.62
C TYR A 58 -9.40 -2.55 4.44
N ILE A 59 -8.34 -2.47 5.26
CA ILE A 59 -7.21 -3.39 5.22
C ILE A 59 -6.79 -3.77 6.64
N ALA A 60 -6.09 -4.88 6.79
CA ALA A 60 -5.45 -5.28 8.04
C ALA A 60 -4.06 -5.84 7.77
N ARG A 61 -3.18 -5.77 8.78
CA ARG A 61 -1.90 -6.50 8.76
C ARG A 61 -2.17 -8.01 8.69
N CYS A 62 -1.25 -8.72 8.05
CA CYS A 62 -1.23 -10.18 8.04
C CYS A 62 0.19 -10.70 8.27
N ASP A 63 0.29 -11.92 8.79
CA ASP A 63 1.58 -12.53 9.16
C ASP A 63 2.36 -13.08 7.95
N LYS A 64 1.89 -12.83 6.73
CA LYS A 64 2.59 -13.25 5.52
C LYS A 64 3.77 -12.32 5.26
N PRO A 65 5.02 -12.83 5.29
CA PRO A 65 6.19 -12.01 4.98
C PRO A 65 6.29 -11.77 3.47
N PHE A 66 6.67 -10.56 3.10
CA PHE A 66 6.99 -10.14 1.73
C PHE A 66 8.42 -9.63 1.68
N ARG A 67 9.17 -10.07 0.66
CA ARG A 67 10.51 -9.59 0.40
C ARG A 67 10.46 -8.25 -0.33
N ARG A 68 11.17 -7.26 0.18
CA ARG A 68 11.24 -5.92 -0.42
C ARG A 68 12.39 -5.81 -1.40
N VAL A 69 12.08 -5.54 -2.66
CA VAL A 69 13.04 -5.22 -3.71
C VAL A 69 13.73 -3.89 -3.43
N MET A 70 12.98 -2.87 -3.00
CA MET A 70 13.54 -1.54 -2.68
C MET A 70 14.22 -1.49 -1.31
N GLY A 71 14.14 -2.56 -0.52
CA GLY A 71 14.71 -2.66 0.83
C GLY A 71 15.86 -3.65 0.93
N ASN A 72 16.64 -3.85 -0.13
CA ASN A 72 17.78 -4.79 -0.17
C ASN A 72 17.40 -6.23 0.26
N GLY A 73 16.17 -6.66 -0.03
CA GLY A 73 15.68 -7.99 0.32
C GLY A 73 15.18 -8.16 1.75
N THR A 74 15.03 -7.09 2.53
CA THR A 74 14.40 -7.13 3.86
C THR A 74 12.96 -7.64 3.80
N LEU A 75 12.53 -8.31 4.87
CA LEU A 75 11.16 -8.80 5.00
C LEU A 75 10.26 -7.72 5.62
N THR A 76 9.03 -7.66 5.15
CA THR A 76 7.96 -6.85 5.75
C THR A 76 6.69 -7.67 5.85
N LEU A 77 5.87 -7.41 6.86
CA LEU A 77 4.55 -8.02 6.98
C LEU A 77 3.61 -7.43 5.93
N GLY A 78 2.80 -8.29 5.34
CA GLY A 78 1.81 -7.91 4.34
C GLY A 78 0.57 -7.23 4.93
N TRP A 79 -0.30 -6.85 4.02
CA TRP A 79 -1.65 -6.36 4.23
C TRP A 79 -2.65 -7.26 3.53
N VAL A 80 -3.88 -7.34 4.03
CA VAL A 80 -5.00 -8.02 3.38
C VAL A 80 -6.21 -7.10 3.39
N ALA A 81 -7.02 -7.14 2.33
CA ALA A 81 -8.29 -6.44 2.30
C ALA A 81 -9.29 -7.07 3.27
N ARG A 82 -10.09 -6.23 3.94
CA ARG A 82 -11.22 -6.65 4.78
C ARG A 82 -12.55 -6.40 4.08
#